data_AF-A0AA44Z663-F1
#
_entry.id   AF-A0AA44Z663-F1
#
_cell.length_a   1.000
_cell.length_b   1.000
_cell.length_c   1.000
_cell.angle_alpha   90.00
_cell.angle_beta   90.00
_cell.angle_gamma   90.00
#
_symmetry.space_group_name_H-M   'P 1'
#
loop_
_entity.id
_entity.type
_entity.pdbx_description
1 polymer ?
#
loop_
_entity_poly.entity_id
_entity_poly.type
_entity_poly.pdbx_seq_one_letter_code
_entity_poly.pdbx_strand_id
1 'polypeptide(L)'
;VEIKAAEKRIILKDGELEYDYLVIGLGFESETFGIKGLKEHAFSITNINATRQIREHMEEKFAQYATEKRDELVTIVVGGAGFTGIEYVGELANRIPELCKEYDVPREKARIICVEAAPTALPGFDPALVEYAVKQLEKKGVEFRIGTAIKEATEEGIIVANGDDAELLKSETVVWAAGVRGNGIVEES
;
A
#
# COMPACT_ATOMS: atom_id res chain seq x y z
N VAL A 1 20.83 5.48 -12.66
CA VAL A 1 21.61 4.37 -13.25
C VAL A 1 21.06 4.19 -14.64
N GLU A 2 21.90 4.11 -15.66
CA GLU A 2 21.47 3.93 -17.06
C GLU A 2 22.17 2.71 -17.64
N ILE A 3 21.47 1.94 -18.47
CA ILE A 3 22.05 0.80 -19.20
C ILE A 3 22.19 1.23 -20.65
N LYS A 4 23.42 1.30 -21.17
CA LYS A 4 23.72 1.57 -22.58
C LYS A 4 24.01 0.25 -23.28
N ALA A 5 22.97 -0.47 -23.67
CA ALA A 5 23.08 -1.85 -24.14
C ALA A 5 23.98 -2.00 -25.39
N ALA A 6 23.89 -1.06 -26.33
CA ALA A 6 24.68 -1.05 -27.56
C ALA A 6 26.18 -0.83 -27.31
N GLU A 7 26.53 -0.13 -26.23
CA GLU A 7 27.91 0.17 -25.82
C GLU A 7 28.46 -0.87 -24.84
N LYS A 8 27.64 -1.83 -24.42
CA LYS A 8 27.93 -2.77 -23.33
C LYS A 8 28.40 -2.07 -22.05
N ARG A 9 27.73 -0.98 -21.69
CA ARG A 9 28.13 -0.10 -20.59
C ARG A 9 26.97 0.22 -19.65
N ILE A 10 27.26 0.43 -18.38
CA ILE A 10 26.32 0.88 -17.35
C ILE A 10 26.86 2.16 -16.73
N ILE A 11 26.01 3.19 -16.67
CA ILE A 11 26.30 4.45 -15.99
C ILE A 11 25.71 4.37 -14.59
N LEU A 12 26.58 4.36 -13.58
CA LEU A 12 26.22 4.40 -12.16
C LEU A 12 26.19 5.86 -11.68
N LYS A 13 25.75 6.06 -10.44
CA LYS A 13 25.78 7.39 -9.81
C LYS A 13 27.21 7.96 -9.72
N ASP A 14 28.16 7.10 -9.36
CA ASP A 14 29.53 7.48 -9.01
C ASP A 14 30.58 6.81 -9.93
N GLY A 15 30.21 6.43 -11.14
CA GLY A 15 31.13 5.82 -12.10
C GLY A 15 30.45 5.04 -13.23
N GLU A 16 31.24 4.25 -13.96
CA GLU A 16 30.79 3.51 -15.14
C GLU A 16 31.38 2.10 -15.13
N LEU A 17 30.64 1.14 -15.69
CA LEU A 17 31.08 -0.27 -15.82
C LEU A 17 30.87 -0.76 -17.24
N GLU A 18 31.83 -1.51 -17.77
CA GLU A 18 31.71 -2.26 -19.02
C GLU A 18 31.46 -3.74 -18.73
N TYR A 19 30.78 -4.44 -19.65
CA TYR A 19 30.45 -5.85 -19.45
C TYR A 19 30.59 -6.68 -20.73
N ASP A 20 30.93 -7.97 -20.57
CA ASP A 20 30.78 -8.98 -21.63
C ASP A 20 29.38 -9.59 -21.61
N TYR A 21 28.89 -9.87 -20.40
CA TYR A 21 27.56 -10.41 -20.11
C TYR A 21 26.92 -9.59 -18.99
N LEU A 22 25.64 -9.26 -19.15
CA LEU A 22 24.85 -8.50 -18.18
C LEU A 22 23.66 -9.33 -17.71
N VAL A 23 23.49 -9.42 -16.39
CA VAL A 23 22.28 -9.97 -15.75
C VAL A 23 21.58 -8.83 -15.04
N ILE A 24 20.31 -8.60 -15.38
CA ILE A 24 19.51 -7.51 -14.82
C ILE A 24 18.57 -8.09 -13.75
N GLY A 25 18.73 -7.61 -12.52
CA GLY A 25 17.93 -8.01 -11.35
C GLY A 25 17.50 -6.81 -10.50
N LEU A 26 17.13 -5.70 -11.14
CA LEU A 26 16.79 -4.43 -10.47
C LEU A 26 15.43 -4.46 -9.73
N GLY A 27 14.70 -5.58 -9.80
CA GLY A 27 13.45 -5.78 -9.09
C GLY A 27 12.28 -5.03 -9.70
N PHE A 28 11.42 -4.50 -8.83
CA PHE A 28 10.15 -3.89 -9.18
C PHE A 28 10.03 -2.45 -8.70
N GLU A 29 9.07 -1.73 -9.26
CA GLU A 29 8.58 -0.45 -8.77
C GLU A 29 7.07 -0.53 -8.50
N SER A 30 6.55 0.38 -7.68
CA SER A 30 5.12 0.53 -7.44
C SER A 30 4.41 1.02 -8.70
N GLU A 31 3.36 0.33 -9.14
CA GLU A 31 2.53 0.73 -10.28
C GLU A 31 1.19 1.26 -9.76
N THR A 32 0.89 2.52 -10.08
CA THR A 32 -0.31 3.22 -9.59
C THR A 32 -1.43 3.27 -10.64
N PHE A 33 -1.20 2.71 -11.84
CA PHE A 33 -2.16 2.68 -12.95
C PHE A 33 -2.61 4.08 -13.40
N GLY A 34 -1.77 5.10 -13.16
CA GLY A 34 -2.11 6.50 -13.45
C GLY A 34 -3.20 7.09 -12.56
N ILE A 35 -3.56 6.43 -11.44
CA ILE A 35 -4.50 6.99 -10.45
C ILE A 35 -3.91 8.28 -9.89
N LYS A 36 -4.67 9.36 -10.01
CA LYS A 36 -4.25 10.71 -9.62
C LYS A 36 -3.95 10.77 -8.12
N GLY A 37 -2.82 11.40 -7.77
CA GLY A 37 -2.44 11.65 -6.38
C GLY A 37 -1.87 10.44 -5.64
N LEU A 38 -1.92 9.24 -6.22
CA LEU A 38 -1.51 8.02 -5.50
C LEU A 38 0.00 7.95 -5.27
N LYS A 39 0.81 8.53 -6.16
CA LYS A 39 2.27 8.60 -5.98
C LYS A 39 2.65 9.61 -4.91
N GLU A 40 1.83 10.65 -4.74
CA GLU A 40 2.07 11.80 -3.87
C GLU A 40 1.54 11.57 -2.45
N HIS A 41 0.40 10.86 -2.32
CA HIS A 41 -0.37 10.77 -1.09
C HIS A 41 -0.48 9.35 -0.51
N ALA A 42 0.12 8.33 -1.15
CA ALA A 42 0.15 6.97 -0.62
C ALA A 42 1.58 6.45 -0.45
N PHE A 43 1.77 5.66 0.61
CA PHE A 43 2.99 4.90 0.80
C PHE A 43 2.99 3.62 -0.06
N SER A 44 4.18 3.09 -0.36
CA SER A 44 4.34 1.81 -1.06
C SER A 44 5.29 0.88 -0.31
N ILE A 45 4.99 -0.43 -0.29
CA ILE A 45 5.80 -1.44 0.40
C ILE A 45 6.90 -1.96 -0.54
N THR A 46 7.96 -1.18 -0.73
CA THR A 46 8.99 -1.46 -1.76
C THR A 46 10.36 -1.86 -1.20
N ASN A 47 10.75 -1.33 -0.04
CA ASN A 47 12.06 -1.58 0.57
C ASN A 47 12.05 -1.26 2.07
N ILE A 48 13.19 -1.50 2.75
CA ILE A 48 13.33 -1.27 4.20
C ILE A 48 13.11 0.20 4.59
N ASN A 49 13.54 1.15 3.77
CA ASN A 49 13.34 2.58 4.07
C ASN A 49 11.87 2.95 3.97
N ALA A 50 11.18 2.50 2.92
CA ALA A 50 9.76 2.75 2.74
C ALA A 50 8.92 2.13 3.88
N THR A 51 9.21 0.89 4.27
CA THR A 51 8.50 0.24 5.40
C THR A 51 8.78 0.91 6.75
N ARG A 52 10.00 1.40 6.97
CA ARG A 52 10.33 2.22 8.15
C ARG A 52 9.51 3.51 8.18
N GLN A 53 9.42 4.22 7.05
CA GLN A 53 8.63 5.45 6.93
C GLN A 53 7.15 5.20 7.23
N ILE A 54 6.57 4.12 6.69
CA ILE A 54 5.18 3.74 6.97
C ILE A 54 4.94 3.53 8.47
N ARG A 55 5.83 2.77 9.14
CA ARG A 55 5.71 2.49 10.57
C ARG A 55 5.82 3.76 11.40
N GLU A 56 6.84 4.58 11.16
CA GLU A 56 7.10 5.82 11.90
C GLU A 56 5.96 6.82 11.71
N HIS A 57 5.45 6.97 10.48
CA HIS A 57 4.26 7.77 10.19
C HIS A 57 3.03 7.28 10.96
N MET A 58 2.77 5.98 10.95
CA MET A 58 1.61 5.42 11.66
C MET A 58 1.71 5.63 13.18
N GLU A 59 2.88 5.41 13.79
CA GLU A 59 3.12 5.68 15.21
C GLU A 59 2.93 7.16 15.55
N GLU A 60 3.40 8.07 14.69
CA GLU A 60 3.19 9.51 14.83
C GLU A 60 1.70 9.87 14.82
N LYS A 61 0.92 9.32 13.88
CA LYS A 61 -0.52 9.60 13.77
C LYS A 61 -1.31 9.07 14.97
N PHE A 62 -0.95 7.89 15.48
CA PHE A 62 -1.53 7.36 16.71
C PHE A 62 -1.20 8.24 17.92
N ALA A 63 0.03 8.77 18.02
CA ALA A 63 0.40 9.71 19.06
C ALA A 63 -0.39 11.03 18.97
N GLN A 64 -0.58 11.58 17.76
CA GLN A 64 -1.36 12.80 17.52
C GLN A 64 -2.84 12.66 17.92
N TYR A 65 -3.40 11.45 17.85
CA TYR A 65 -4.78 11.19 18.26
C TYR A 65 -5.04 11.58 19.73
N ALA A 66 -4.04 11.46 20.60
CA ALA A 66 -4.17 11.79 22.02
C ALA A 66 -4.62 13.25 22.24
N THR A 67 -4.17 14.18 21.38
CA THR A 67 -4.48 15.61 21.46
C THR A 67 -5.61 16.03 20.53
N GLU A 68 -5.68 15.47 19.32
CA GLU A 68 -6.62 15.94 18.29
C GLU A 68 -7.95 15.18 18.27
N LYS A 69 -7.95 13.91 18.69
CA LYS A 69 -9.14 13.02 18.70
C LYS A 69 -9.87 12.95 17.35
N ARG A 70 -9.13 13.07 16.24
CA ARG A 70 -9.62 12.93 14.86
C ARG A 70 -9.52 11.48 14.41
N ASP A 71 -10.64 10.86 14.05
CA ASP A 71 -10.69 9.42 13.70
C ASP A 71 -9.91 9.11 12.41
N GLU A 72 -9.72 10.08 11.51
CA GLU A 72 -8.91 9.92 10.29
C GLU A 72 -7.41 9.72 10.56
N LEU A 73 -6.89 10.17 11.72
CA LEU A 73 -5.50 9.92 12.14
C LEU A 73 -5.24 8.42 12.36
N VAL A 74 -6.25 7.70 12.81
CA VAL A 74 -6.17 6.27 13.16
C VAL A 74 -6.97 5.39 12.20
N THR A 75 -7.34 5.94 11.04
CA THR A 75 -7.90 5.19 9.92
C THR A 75 -6.79 4.91 8.90
N ILE A 76 -6.52 3.62 8.68
CA ILE A 76 -5.53 3.14 7.72
C ILE A 76 -6.28 2.55 6.53
N VAL A 77 -5.96 3.04 5.33
CA VAL A 77 -6.49 2.48 4.09
C VAL A 77 -5.40 1.73 3.34
N VAL A 78 -5.68 0.50 2.93
CA VAL A 78 -4.81 -0.34 2.11
C VAL A 78 -5.47 -0.57 0.76
N GLY A 79 -4.84 -0.06 -0.30
CA GLY A 79 -5.28 -0.29 -1.67
C GLY A 79 -4.73 -1.60 -2.22
N GLY A 80 -5.62 -2.51 -2.59
CA GLY A 80 -5.35 -3.85 -3.09
C GLY A 80 -5.64 -4.92 -2.05
N ALA A 81 -6.50 -5.90 -2.38
CA ALA A 81 -6.73 -7.13 -1.64
C ALA A 81 -6.09 -8.34 -2.34
N GLY A 82 -5.01 -8.11 -3.10
CA GLY A 82 -4.11 -9.15 -3.58
C GLY A 82 -3.21 -9.70 -2.46
N PHE A 83 -2.20 -10.49 -2.84
CA PHE A 83 -1.35 -11.20 -1.88
C PHE A 83 -0.70 -10.25 -0.85
N THR A 84 0.06 -9.26 -1.31
CA THR A 84 0.75 -8.28 -0.45
C THR A 84 -0.21 -7.50 0.43
N GLY A 85 -1.36 -7.07 -0.12
CA GLY A 85 -2.36 -6.33 0.63
C GLY A 85 -2.96 -7.14 1.77
N ILE A 86 -3.29 -8.41 1.52
CA ILE A 86 -3.84 -9.34 2.52
C ILE A 86 -2.84 -9.64 3.63
N GLU A 87 -1.57 -9.89 3.30
CA GLU A 87 -0.53 -10.07 4.33
C GLU A 87 -0.39 -8.80 5.18
N TYR A 88 -0.34 -7.63 4.54
CA TYR A 88 -0.15 -6.37 5.25
C TYR A 88 -1.32 -6.02 6.19
N VAL A 89 -2.57 -6.18 5.76
CA VAL A 89 -3.72 -5.97 6.67
C VAL A 89 -3.77 -7.02 7.79
N GLY A 90 -3.23 -8.22 7.57
CA GLY A 90 -3.04 -9.23 8.60
C GLY A 90 -2.06 -8.78 9.69
N GLU A 91 -0.94 -8.19 9.30
CA GLU A 91 0.03 -7.61 10.23
C GLU A 91 -0.54 -6.39 10.98
N LEU A 92 -1.24 -5.50 10.26
CA LEU A 92 -1.95 -4.38 10.90
C LEU A 92 -2.98 -4.86 11.92
N ALA A 93 -3.74 -5.90 11.60
CA ALA A 93 -4.74 -6.46 12.50
C ALA A 93 -4.14 -6.98 13.82
N ASN A 94 -2.86 -7.37 13.83
CA ASN A 94 -2.12 -7.72 15.05
C ASN A 94 -1.52 -6.49 15.74
N ARG A 95 -0.97 -5.53 14.99
CA ARG A 95 -0.24 -4.37 15.53
C ARG A 95 -1.15 -3.26 16.06
N ILE A 96 -2.29 -3.00 15.42
CA ILE A 96 -3.19 -1.90 15.77
C ILE A 96 -3.71 -2.00 17.22
N PRO A 97 -4.10 -3.17 17.75
CA PRO A 97 -4.44 -3.30 19.17
C PRO A 97 -3.32 -2.87 20.12
N GLU A 98 -2.06 -3.15 19.79
CA GLU A 98 -0.91 -2.74 20.60
C GLU A 98 -0.71 -1.23 20.53
N LEU A 99 -0.76 -0.64 19.33
CA LEU A 99 -0.68 0.81 19.14
C LEU A 99 -1.80 1.55 19.87
N CYS A 100 -3.03 1.02 19.81
CA CYS A 100 -4.16 1.58 20.54
C CYS A 100 -3.89 1.63 22.05
N LYS A 101 -3.30 0.57 22.61
CA LYS A 101 -2.92 0.52 24.03
C LYS A 101 -1.74 1.44 24.35
N GLU A 102 -0.76 1.52 23.45
CA GLU A 102 0.45 2.33 23.62
C GLU A 102 0.15 3.84 23.63
N TYR A 103 -0.82 4.28 22.82
CA TYR A 103 -1.16 5.69 22.63
C TYR A 103 -2.55 6.10 23.16
N ASP A 104 -3.16 5.27 24.02
CA ASP A 104 -4.47 5.52 24.62
C ASP A 104 -5.58 5.86 23.59
N VAL A 105 -5.56 5.18 22.45
CA VAL A 105 -6.58 5.28 21.40
C VAL A 105 -7.67 4.23 21.67
N PRO A 106 -8.96 4.61 21.78
CA PRO A 106 -10.04 3.63 21.89
C PRO A 106 -10.05 2.73 20.65
N ARG A 107 -10.06 1.40 20.86
CA ARG A 107 -9.87 0.43 19.76
C ARG A 107 -10.92 0.61 18.66
N GLU A 108 -12.15 0.92 19.00
CA GLU A 108 -13.27 1.14 18.08
C GLU A 108 -13.10 2.34 17.14
N LYS A 109 -12.13 3.22 17.42
CA LYS A 109 -11.80 4.39 16.59
C LYS A 109 -10.77 4.07 15.52
N ALA A 110 -9.89 3.11 15.78
CA ALA A 110 -8.88 2.68 14.83
C ALA A 110 -9.48 1.75 13.76
N ARG A 111 -9.37 2.12 12.49
CA ARG A 111 -9.96 1.39 11.37
C ARG A 111 -8.89 0.90 10.40
N ILE A 112 -9.08 -0.30 9.87
CA ILE A 112 -8.25 -0.87 8.79
C ILE A 112 -9.19 -1.16 7.63
N ILE A 113 -9.06 -0.41 6.53
CA ILE A 113 -9.95 -0.53 5.37
C ILE A 113 -9.14 -1.03 4.17
N CYS A 114 -9.46 -2.23 3.68
CA CYS A 114 -8.84 -2.80 2.48
C CYS A 114 -9.76 -2.58 1.28
N VAL A 115 -9.27 -1.86 0.26
CA VAL A 115 -10.06 -1.47 -0.93
C VAL A 115 -9.53 -2.21 -2.15
N GLU A 116 -10.39 -2.91 -2.87
CA GLU A 116 -10.03 -3.71 -4.05
C GLU A 116 -11.00 -3.47 -5.20
N ALA A 117 -10.46 -3.13 -6.36
CA ALA A 117 -11.24 -2.87 -7.57
C ALA A 117 -11.78 -4.16 -8.19
N ALA A 118 -11.05 -5.27 -8.07
CA ALA A 118 -11.46 -6.58 -8.54
C ALA A 118 -12.73 -7.07 -7.80
N PRO A 119 -13.53 -7.95 -8.42
CA PRO A 119 -14.76 -8.47 -7.81
C PRO A 119 -14.50 -9.43 -6.63
N THR A 120 -13.25 -9.84 -6.40
CA THR A 120 -12.85 -10.74 -5.30
C THR A 120 -11.49 -10.34 -4.74
N ALA A 121 -11.30 -10.52 -3.42
CA ALA A 121 -9.96 -10.56 -2.84
C ALA A 121 -9.17 -11.79 -3.36
N LEU A 122 -7.84 -11.72 -3.33
CA LEU A 122 -6.91 -12.77 -3.76
C LEU A 122 -7.33 -13.40 -5.11
N PRO A 123 -7.50 -12.60 -6.18
CA PRO A 123 -7.90 -13.15 -7.47
C PRO A 123 -6.89 -14.23 -7.93
N GLY A 124 -7.42 -15.36 -8.39
CA GLY A 124 -6.63 -16.53 -8.80
C GLY A 124 -6.42 -17.60 -7.72
N PHE A 125 -6.83 -17.35 -6.47
CA PHE A 125 -6.80 -18.35 -5.40
C PHE A 125 -8.10 -19.17 -5.33
N ASP A 126 -8.02 -20.32 -4.66
CA ASP A 126 -9.19 -21.15 -4.36
C ASP A 126 -10.21 -20.37 -3.51
N PRO A 127 -11.50 -20.31 -3.91
CA PRO A 127 -12.52 -19.54 -3.20
C PRO A 127 -12.67 -19.86 -1.71
N ALA A 128 -12.46 -21.12 -1.30
CA ALA A 128 -12.55 -21.51 0.11
C ALA A 128 -11.39 -20.92 0.94
N LEU A 129 -10.20 -20.79 0.34
CA LEU A 129 -9.07 -20.11 0.97
C LEU A 129 -9.32 -18.60 1.09
N VAL A 130 -9.91 -17.99 0.06
CA VAL A 130 -10.28 -16.56 0.08
C VAL A 130 -11.32 -16.29 1.16
N GLU A 131 -12.40 -17.09 1.22
CA GLU A 131 -13.44 -16.97 2.24
C GLU A 131 -12.85 -17.12 3.64
N TYR A 132 -11.98 -18.12 3.84
CA TYR A 132 -11.29 -18.30 5.10
C TYR A 132 -10.47 -17.06 5.49
N ALA A 133 -9.64 -16.54 4.59
CA ALA A 133 -8.77 -15.39 4.88
C ALA A 133 -9.58 -14.14 5.23
N VAL A 134 -10.56 -13.77 4.38
CA VAL A 134 -11.43 -12.61 4.59
C VAL A 134 -12.14 -12.71 5.93
N LYS A 135 -12.78 -13.86 6.21
CA LYS A 135 -13.50 -14.08 7.47
C LYS A 135 -12.63 -13.97 8.71
N GLN A 136 -11.37 -14.43 8.64
CA GLN A 136 -10.44 -14.29 9.77
C GLN A 136 -10.01 -12.83 9.98
N LEU A 137 -9.80 -12.08 8.90
CA LEU A 137 -9.39 -10.68 8.96
C LEU A 137 -10.53 -9.76 9.41
N GLU A 138 -11.75 -9.99 8.93
CA GLU A 138 -12.96 -9.29 9.39
C GLU A 138 -13.19 -9.46 10.89
N LYS A 139 -12.98 -10.69 11.42
CA LYS A 139 -13.05 -10.95 12.87
C LYS A 139 -12.02 -10.14 13.67
N LYS A 140 -10.90 -9.74 13.06
CA LYS A 140 -9.89 -8.88 13.69
C LYS A 140 -10.14 -7.39 13.43
N GLY A 141 -11.23 -7.05 12.75
CA GLY A 141 -11.66 -5.67 12.50
C GLY A 141 -11.10 -5.05 11.22
N VAL A 142 -10.70 -5.87 10.23
CA VAL A 142 -10.43 -5.38 8.88
C VAL A 142 -11.76 -5.23 8.12
N GLU A 143 -11.96 -4.08 7.51
CA GLU A 143 -13.11 -3.77 6.67
C GLU A 143 -12.73 -3.94 5.20
N PHE A 144 -13.45 -4.77 4.45
CA PHE A 144 -13.21 -4.96 3.01
C PHE A 144 -14.19 -4.16 2.15
N ARG A 145 -13.67 -3.47 1.15
CA ARG A 145 -14.41 -2.79 0.08
C ARG A 145 -14.02 -3.44 -1.26
N ILE A 146 -14.65 -4.57 -1.57
CA ILE A 146 -14.41 -5.35 -2.79
C ILE A 146 -15.31 -4.85 -3.94
N GLY A 147 -14.84 -4.92 -5.18
CA GLY A 147 -15.51 -4.32 -6.33
C GLY A 147 -15.53 -2.79 -6.29
N THR A 148 -14.66 -2.20 -5.48
CA THR A 148 -14.59 -0.75 -5.22
C THR A 148 -13.23 -0.23 -5.68
N ALA A 149 -13.23 0.62 -6.69
CA ALA A 149 -12.00 1.15 -7.27
C ALA A 149 -11.57 2.46 -6.59
N ILE A 150 -10.27 2.60 -6.31
CA ILE A 150 -9.67 3.89 -5.94
C ILE A 150 -9.58 4.75 -7.20
N LYS A 151 -10.13 5.97 -7.16
CA LYS A 151 -10.18 6.90 -8.28
C LYS A 151 -9.15 8.01 -8.16
N GLU A 152 -8.89 8.46 -6.94
CA GLU A 152 -7.96 9.54 -6.63
C GLU A 152 -7.51 9.42 -5.18
N ALA A 153 -6.26 9.80 -4.90
CA ALA A 153 -5.78 10.04 -3.54
C ALA A 153 -5.52 11.54 -3.37
N THR A 154 -5.85 12.05 -2.18
CA THR A 154 -5.68 13.45 -1.80
C THR A 154 -5.01 13.53 -0.43
N GLU A 155 -4.70 14.73 0.02
CA GLU A 155 -4.20 14.95 1.39
C GLU A 155 -5.19 14.51 2.48
N GLU A 156 -6.50 14.52 2.19
CA GLU A 156 -7.54 14.15 3.17
C GLU A 156 -7.84 12.63 3.21
N GLY A 157 -7.39 11.87 2.21
CA GLY A 157 -7.66 10.43 2.10
C GLY A 157 -7.80 9.95 0.66
N ILE A 158 -8.67 8.97 0.42
CA ILE A 158 -8.90 8.43 -0.93
C ILE A 158 -10.35 8.54 -1.39
N ILE A 159 -10.54 8.88 -2.66
CA ILE A 159 -11.83 8.81 -3.33
C ILE A 159 -11.98 7.42 -3.92
N VAL A 160 -13.02 6.71 -3.52
CA VAL A 160 -13.35 5.37 -4.00
C VAL A 160 -14.70 5.38 -4.71
N ALA A 161 -14.89 4.46 -5.65
CA ALA A 161 -16.18 4.31 -6.33
C ALA A 161 -16.54 2.85 -6.57
N ASN A 162 -17.84 2.54 -6.43
CA ASN A 162 -18.45 1.27 -6.79
C ASN A 162 -19.67 1.59 -7.67
N GLY A 163 -19.55 1.31 -8.98
CA GLY A 163 -20.51 1.80 -9.96
C GLY A 163 -20.50 3.33 -10.06
N ASP A 164 -21.68 3.94 -9.98
CA ASP A 164 -21.87 5.39 -10.04
C ASP A 164 -21.72 6.09 -8.66
N ASP A 165 -21.65 5.31 -7.58
CA ASP A 165 -21.49 5.82 -6.22
C ASP A 165 -20.02 6.07 -5.93
N ALA A 166 -19.69 7.30 -5.53
CA ALA A 166 -18.36 7.70 -5.11
C ALA A 166 -18.37 8.28 -3.69
N GLU A 167 -17.38 7.91 -2.88
CA GLU A 167 -17.20 8.42 -1.52
C GLU A 167 -15.74 8.76 -1.22
N LEU A 168 -15.53 9.74 -0.34
CA LEU A 168 -14.23 10.03 0.24
C LEU A 168 -14.06 9.23 1.53
N LEU A 169 -13.07 8.34 1.55
CA LEU A 169 -12.60 7.69 2.77
C LEU A 169 -11.51 8.57 3.39
N LYS A 170 -11.87 9.30 4.45
CA LYS A 170 -10.93 10.14 5.19
C LYS A 170 -9.92 9.28 5.95
N SER A 171 -8.63 9.53 5.71
CA SER A 171 -7.55 8.77 6.32
C SER A 171 -6.24 9.52 6.16
N GLU A 172 -5.43 9.54 7.21
CA GLU A 172 -4.10 10.14 7.19
C GLU A 172 -3.01 9.12 6.82
N THR A 173 -3.37 7.83 6.71
CA THR A 173 -2.47 6.76 6.30
C THR A 173 -3.08 5.96 5.16
N VAL A 174 -2.49 6.09 3.97
CA VAL A 174 -2.86 5.31 2.78
C VAL A 174 -1.65 4.49 2.34
N VAL A 175 -1.81 3.17 2.20
CA VAL A 175 -0.76 2.26 1.72
C VAL A 175 -1.24 1.58 0.44
N TRP A 176 -0.45 1.69 -0.62
CA TRP A 176 -0.73 1.06 -1.90
C TRP A 176 0.03 -0.26 -2.05
N ALA A 177 -0.71 -1.33 -2.35
CA ALA A 177 -0.22 -2.68 -2.51
C ALA A 177 -0.85 -3.42 -3.72
N ALA A 178 -1.58 -2.72 -4.60
CA ALA A 178 -2.37 -3.37 -5.66
C ALA A 178 -1.62 -3.55 -7.00
N GLY A 179 -0.47 -2.91 -7.18
CA GLY A 179 0.22 -2.91 -8.48
C GLY A 179 1.73 -2.78 -8.36
N VAL A 180 2.43 -3.57 -9.16
CA VAL A 180 3.88 -3.47 -9.37
C VAL A 180 4.20 -3.54 -10.86
N ARG A 181 5.33 -2.95 -11.24
CA ARG A 181 5.89 -2.98 -12.59
C ARG A 181 7.39 -3.32 -12.54
N GLY A 182 7.97 -3.66 -13.67
CA GLY A 182 9.44 -3.73 -13.79
C GLY A 182 10.07 -2.36 -13.54
N ASN A 183 11.30 -2.36 -13.04
CA ASN A 183 12.07 -1.14 -12.79
C ASN A 183 12.18 -0.27 -14.05
N GLY A 184 11.93 1.04 -13.94
CA GLY A 184 11.87 1.97 -15.06
C GLY A 184 13.16 2.02 -15.88
N ILE A 185 14.32 1.75 -15.26
CA ILE A 185 15.63 1.70 -15.93
C ILE A 185 15.63 0.68 -17.08
N VAL A 186 14.86 -0.40 -16.97
CA VAL A 186 14.78 -1.45 -18.01
C VAL A 186 13.94 -1.00 -19.21
N GLU A 187 12.94 -0.14 -18.99
CA GLU A 187 12.17 0.44 -20.10
C GLU A 187 12.97 1.50 -20.85
N GLU A 188 13.86 2.21 -20.15
CA GLU A 188 14.70 3.30 -20.69
C GLU A 188 16.01 2.82 -21.34
N SER A 189 16.36 1.54 -21.20
CA SER A 189 17.65 0.95 -21.61
C SER A 189 17.77 0.55 -23.08
#